data_AF-A0A2H9RK19-F1
#
_entry.id   AF-A0A2H9RK19-F1
#
_cell.length_a   1.000
_cell.length_b   1.000
_cell.length_c   1.000
_cell.angle_alpha   90.00
_cell.angle_beta   90.00
_cell.angle_gamma   90.00
#
_symmetry.space_group_name_H-M   'P 1'
#
loop_
_entity.id
_entity.type
_entity.pdbx_description
1 polymer ?
#
loop_
_entity_poly.entity_id
_entity_poly.type
_entity_poly.pdbx_seq_one_letter_code
_entity_poly.pdbx_strand_id
1 'polypeptide(L)'
;MATILQNPFFIELVLPFLLVFVVMFAILQKTKIFGDGKRQIDAIIALVIGLIVVAFGNAVGIIVSLMPFLAVTAVIILVFMILYGMVYKEGEFEMSHGLKIAFGILIGIGLLIAVLFTTGAWDYILENWVYGSGGDIFINIVFFVVIIGAVAAVFWGGGKGDKK
;
A
#
# COMPACT_ATOMS: atom_id res chain seq x y z
N MET A 1 9.84 31.86 -11.50
CA MET A 1 8.66 31.70 -12.38
C MET A 1 8.12 30.31 -12.12
N ALA A 2 6.88 30.17 -11.64
CA ALA A 2 6.27 28.85 -11.44
C ALA A 2 5.92 28.25 -12.80
N THR A 3 6.36 27.02 -13.07
CA THR A 3 5.94 26.29 -14.27
C THR A 3 4.49 25.83 -14.11
N ILE A 4 3.81 25.47 -15.20
CA ILE A 4 2.43 24.92 -15.12
C ILE A 4 2.35 23.69 -14.20
N LEU A 5 3.44 22.91 -14.12
CA LEU A 5 3.56 21.73 -13.27
C LEU A 5 3.78 22.05 -11.79
N GLN A 6 4.18 23.28 -11.47
CA GLN A 6 4.36 23.79 -10.11
C GLN A 6 3.17 24.64 -9.65
N ASN A 7 2.14 24.80 -10.48
CA ASN A 7 0.98 25.58 -10.12
C ASN A 7 0.13 24.82 -9.08
N PRO A 8 -0.25 25.44 -7.95
CA PRO A 8 -1.07 24.82 -6.92
C PRO A 8 -2.38 24.22 -7.45
N PHE A 9 -3.07 24.92 -8.36
CA PHE A 9 -4.28 24.39 -8.99
C PHE A 9 -3.98 23.08 -9.75
N PHE A 10 -2.84 22.99 -10.42
CA PHE A 10 -2.50 21.78 -11.17
C PHE A 10 -2.17 20.61 -10.21
N ILE A 11 -1.39 20.87 -9.16
CA ILE A 11 -0.95 19.85 -8.20
C ILE A 11 -2.08 19.37 -7.29
N GLU A 12 -2.92 20.28 -6.82
CA GLU A 12 -3.95 19.99 -5.81
C GLU A 12 -5.29 19.59 -6.44
N LEU A 13 -5.55 19.98 -7.69
CA LEU A 13 -6.84 19.70 -8.33
C LEU A 13 -6.68 18.74 -9.51
N VAL A 14 -5.84 19.08 -10.48
CA VAL A 14 -5.75 18.34 -11.75
C VAL A 14 -5.08 16.98 -11.58
N LEU A 15 -3.94 16.90 -10.87
CA LEU A 15 -3.22 15.64 -10.69
C LEU A 15 -4.04 14.60 -9.88
N PRO A 16 -4.65 14.94 -8.73
CA PRO A 16 -5.44 13.99 -7.95
C PRO A 16 -6.69 13.55 -8.70
N PHE A 17 -7.34 14.49 -9.41
CA PHE A 17 -8.46 14.18 -10.30
C PHE A 17 -8.09 13.13 -11.35
N LEU A 18 -7.02 13.37 -12.11
CA LEU A 18 -6.59 12.49 -13.18
C LEU A 18 -6.19 11.12 -12.65
N LEU A 19 -5.50 11.08 -11.51
CA LEU A 19 -5.10 9.83 -10.87
C LEU A 19 -6.32 8.99 -10.49
N VAL A 20 -7.29 9.59 -9.78
CA VAL A 20 -8.51 8.89 -9.37
C VAL A 20 -9.33 8.46 -10.58
N PHE A 21 -9.50 9.36 -11.56
CA PHE A 21 -10.21 9.06 -12.80
C PHE A 21 -9.62 7.84 -13.51
N VAL A 22 -8.30 7.83 -13.76
CA VAL A 22 -7.64 6.74 -14.49
C VAL A 22 -7.69 5.44 -13.69
N VAL A 23 -7.42 5.49 -12.39
CA VAL A 23 -7.44 4.29 -11.53
C VAL A 23 -8.84 3.70 -11.47
N MET A 24 -9.86 4.52 -11.22
CA MET A 24 -11.25 4.05 -11.17
C MET A 24 -11.70 3.51 -12.52
N PHE A 25 -11.36 4.20 -13.61
CA PHE A 25 -11.66 3.73 -14.97
C PHE A 25 -11.01 2.36 -15.24
N ALA A 26 -9.73 2.21 -14.90
CA ALA A 26 -9.00 0.95 -15.08
C ALA A 26 -9.60 -0.19 -14.23
N ILE A 27 -10.00 0.09 -12.99
CA ILE A 27 -10.67 -0.88 -12.11
C ILE A 27 -12.01 -1.32 -12.73
N LEU A 28 -12.84 -0.37 -13.19
CA LEU A 28 -14.13 -0.68 -13.80
C LEU A 28 -13.98 -1.49 -15.09
N GLN A 29 -13.03 -1.12 -15.96
CA GLN A 29 -12.69 -1.90 -17.18
C GLN A 29 -12.25 -3.32 -16.86
N LYS A 30 -11.39 -3.49 -15.84
CA LYS A 30 -10.83 -4.79 -15.48
C LYS A 30 -11.85 -5.70 -14.80
N THR A 31 -12.72 -5.12 -13.97
CA THR A 31 -13.77 -5.87 -13.26
C THR A 31 -14.99 -6.14 -14.13
N LYS A 32 -15.20 -5.38 -15.20
CA LYS A 32 -16.34 -5.50 -16.11
C LYS A 32 -17.68 -5.46 -15.38
N ILE A 33 -17.78 -4.67 -14.31
CA ILE A 33 -18.93 -4.65 -13.41
C ILE A 33 -20.25 -4.26 -14.12
N PHE A 34 -20.16 -3.47 -15.19
CA PHE A 34 -21.31 -3.07 -16.01
C PHE A 34 -21.47 -3.90 -17.30
N GLY A 35 -20.64 -4.95 -17.48
CA GLY A 35 -20.63 -5.81 -18.65
C GLY A 35 -19.61 -5.42 -19.72
N ASP A 36 -19.39 -6.34 -20.66
CA ASP A 36 -18.44 -6.15 -21.76
C ASP A 36 -18.85 -5.02 -22.71
N GLY A 37 -17.87 -4.26 -23.19
CA GLY A 37 -18.07 -3.16 -24.15
C GLY A 37 -18.68 -1.89 -23.57
N LYS A 38 -18.91 -1.79 -22.24
CA LYS A 38 -19.47 -0.60 -21.59
C LYS A 38 -18.46 0.50 -21.24
N ARG A 39 -17.42 0.64 -22.07
CA ARG A 39 -16.31 1.59 -21.85
C ARG A 39 -16.75 3.03 -21.62
N GLN A 40 -17.77 3.50 -22.32
CA GLN A 40 -18.30 4.86 -22.15
C GLN A 40 -18.92 5.07 -20.77
N ILE A 41 -19.65 4.08 -20.27
CA ILE A 41 -20.28 4.11 -18.93
C ILE A 41 -19.20 4.12 -17.86
N ASP A 42 -18.20 3.24 -17.98
CA ASP A 42 -17.07 3.17 -17.06
C ASP A 42 -16.31 4.52 -16.99
N ALA A 43 -16.11 5.17 -18.14
CA ALA A 43 -15.46 6.48 -18.20
C ALA A 43 -16.29 7.58 -17.52
N ILE A 44 -17.60 7.62 -17.75
CA ILE A 44 -18.49 8.61 -17.11
C ILE A 44 -18.51 8.40 -15.59
N ILE A 45 -18.60 7.15 -15.12
CA ILE A 45 -18.61 6.85 -13.69
C ILE A 45 -17.28 7.22 -13.05
N ALA A 46 -16.16 6.83 -13.66
CA ALA A 46 -14.84 7.22 -13.17
C ALA A 46 -14.64 8.74 -13.14
N LEU A 47 -15.18 9.46 -14.13
CA LEU A 47 -15.15 10.92 -14.18
C LEU A 47 -15.91 11.54 -13.00
N VAL A 48 -17.14 11.07 -12.75
CA VAL A 48 -17.96 11.52 -11.62
C VAL A 48 -17.25 11.24 -10.30
N ILE A 49 -16.68 10.05 -10.12
CA ILE A 49 -15.94 9.69 -8.90
C ILE A 49 -14.71 10.59 -8.72
N GLY A 50 -13.94 10.83 -9.79
CA GLY A 50 -12.79 11.74 -9.75
C GLY A 50 -13.18 13.16 -9.34
N LEU A 51 -14.26 13.69 -9.90
CA LEU A 51 -14.78 15.03 -9.54
C LEU A 51 -15.27 15.09 -8.08
N ILE A 52 -15.99 14.06 -7.62
CA ILE A 52 -16.45 13.96 -6.23
C ILE A 52 -15.25 13.99 -5.28
N VAL A 53 -14.22 13.18 -5.53
CA VAL A 53 -13.05 13.11 -4.65
C VAL A 53 -12.35 14.45 -4.54
N VAL A 54 -12.23 15.18 -5.65
CA VAL A 54 -11.57 16.49 -5.70
C VAL A 54 -12.39 17.57 -5.00
N ALA A 55 -13.71 17.39 -4.89
CA ALA A 55 -14.56 18.27 -4.09
C ALA A 55 -14.29 18.16 -2.58
N PHE A 56 -13.65 17.08 -2.10
CA PHE A 56 -13.29 16.89 -0.70
C PHE A 56 -11.80 17.16 -0.47
N GLY A 57 -11.45 18.34 0.04
CA GLY A 57 -10.06 18.76 0.29
C GLY A 57 -9.24 17.78 1.15
N ASN A 58 -9.85 17.13 2.14
CA ASN A 58 -9.17 16.11 2.95
C ASN A 58 -8.79 14.87 2.13
N ALA A 59 -9.68 14.41 1.24
CA ALA A 59 -9.40 13.26 0.37
C ALA A 59 -8.28 13.60 -0.62
N VAL A 60 -8.32 14.81 -1.18
CA VAL A 60 -7.23 15.36 -2.02
C VAL A 60 -5.90 15.36 -1.27
N GLY A 61 -5.86 15.89 -0.04
CA GLY A 61 -4.64 15.95 0.76
C GLY A 61 -4.00 14.57 1.02
N ILE A 62 -4.83 13.56 1.30
CA ILE A 62 -4.39 12.17 1.43
C ILE A 62 -3.79 11.67 0.11
N ILE A 63 -4.50 11.87 -1.02
CA ILE A 63 -4.02 11.44 -2.34
C ILE A 63 -2.69 12.10 -2.68
N VAL A 64 -2.57 13.41 -2.48
CA VAL A 64 -1.33 14.17 -2.72
C VAL A 64 -0.18 13.62 -1.89
N SER A 65 -0.44 13.28 -0.62
CA SER A 65 0.55 12.70 0.28
C SER A 65 0.97 11.27 -0.12
N LEU A 66 0.08 10.52 -0.78
CA LEU A 66 0.35 9.17 -1.28
C LEU A 66 0.99 9.15 -2.67
N MET A 67 0.88 10.23 -3.46
CA MET A 67 1.44 10.30 -4.82
C MET A 67 2.93 9.94 -4.89
N PRO A 68 3.82 10.46 -4.02
CA PRO A 68 5.24 10.08 -4.04
C PRO A 68 5.45 8.58 -3.83
N PHE A 69 4.73 7.96 -2.90
CA PHE A 69 4.82 6.53 -2.62
C PHE A 69 4.34 5.70 -3.80
N LEU A 70 3.23 6.09 -4.44
CA LEU A 70 2.72 5.42 -5.63
C LEU A 70 3.72 5.52 -6.79
N ALA A 71 4.27 6.71 -7.04
CA ALA A 71 5.25 6.93 -8.10
C ALA A 71 6.53 6.12 -7.88
N VAL A 72 7.10 6.18 -6.67
CA VAL A 72 8.32 5.43 -6.31
C VAL A 72 8.07 3.93 -6.41
N THR A 73 6.94 3.44 -5.88
CA THR A 73 6.60 2.01 -5.94
C THR A 73 6.42 1.54 -7.38
N ALA A 74 5.73 2.33 -8.22
CA ALA A 74 5.57 2.02 -9.64
C ALA A 74 6.91 1.95 -10.37
N VAL A 75 7.83 2.89 -10.09
CA VAL A 75 9.19 2.88 -10.65
C VAL A 75 9.97 1.65 -10.19
N ILE A 76 9.90 1.30 -8.90
CA ILE A 76 10.56 0.10 -8.36
C ILE A 76 10.04 -1.16 -9.06
N ILE A 77 8.72 -1.31 -9.19
CA ILE A 77 8.10 -2.45 -9.88
C ILE A 77 8.54 -2.50 -11.34
N LEU A 78 8.55 -1.36 -12.02
CA LEU A 78 8.98 -1.27 -13.42
C LEU A 78 10.44 -1.68 -13.59
N VAL A 79 11.34 -1.14 -12.77
CA VAL A 79 12.77 -1.50 -12.80
C VAL A 79 12.96 -2.98 -12.51
N PHE A 80 12.26 -3.51 -11.50
CA PHE A 80 12.29 -4.94 -11.21
C PHE A 80 11.82 -5.77 -12.41
N MET A 81 10.69 -5.42 -13.02
CA MET A 81 10.16 -6.12 -14.21
C MET A 81 11.15 -6.07 -15.38
N ILE A 82 11.84 -4.96 -15.62
CA ILE A 82 12.85 -4.82 -16.67
C ILE A 82 14.05 -5.72 -16.38
N LEU A 83 14.64 -5.62 -15.17
CA LEU A 83 15.78 -6.44 -14.77
C LEU A 83 15.44 -7.93 -14.87
N TYR A 84 14.25 -8.30 -14.43
CA TYR A 84 13.80 -9.67 -14.46
C TYR A 84 13.50 -10.15 -15.89
N GLY A 85 12.84 -9.32 -16.70
CA GLY A 85 12.58 -9.60 -18.11
C GLY A 85 13.84 -9.72 -18.97
N MET A 86 14.96 -9.12 -18.55
CA MET A 86 16.26 -9.32 -19.21
C MET A 86 16.91 -10.68 -18.88
N VAL A 87 16.63 -11.25 -17.70
CA VAL A 87 17.21 -12.53 -17.26
C VAL A 87 16.44 -13.73 -17.82
N TYR A 88 15.14 -13.59 -18.04
CA TYR A 88 14.25 -14.68 -18.47
C TYR A 88 13.74 -14.43 -19.89
N LYS A 89 13.65 -15.50 -20.70
CA LYS A 89 13.07 -15.42 -22.04
C LYS A 89 11.57 -15.12 -21.98
N GLU A 90 11.07 -14.40 -22.97
CA GLU A 90 9.65 -14.11 -23.13
C GLU A 90 8.82 -15.41 -23.07
N GLY A 91 7.82 -15.46 -22.19
CA GLY A 91 6.88 -16.57 -22.07
C GLY A 91 7.32 -17.74 -21.17
N GLU A 92 8.58 -17.83 -20.75
CA GLU A 92 9.06 -18.88 -19.84
C GLU A 92 9.00 -18.46 -18.35
N PHE A 93 8.44 -17.27 -18.09
CA PHE A 93 8.40 -16.72 -16.74
C PHE A 93 7.17 -17.15 -15.95
N GLU A 94 7.35 -18.13 -15.06
CA GLU A 94 6.45 -18.35 -13.94
C GLU A 94 7.09 -17.83 -12.65
N MET A 95 6.67 -16.65 -12.20
CA MET A 95 7.09 -16.15 -10.89
C MET A 95 6.69 -17.17 -9.82
N SER A 96 7.67 -17.65 -9.05
CA SER A 96 7.42 -18.66 -8.03
C SER A 96 6.36 -18.16 -7.05
N HIS A 97 5.50 -19.08 -6.58
CA HIS A 97 4.37 -18.72 -5.72
C HIS A 97 4.81 -17.95 -4.46
N GLY A 98 5.94 -18.35 -3.87
CA GLY A 98 6.53 -17.66 -2.72
C GLY A 98 6.99 -16.24 -3.03
N LEU A 99 7.58 -15.99 -4.21
CA LEU A 99 8.02 -14.65 -4.59
C LEU A 99 6.84 -13.73 -4.87
N LYS A 100 5.78 -14.22 -5.53
CA LYS A 100 4.50 -13.49 -5.71
C LYS A 100 3.91 -13.05 -4.38
N ILE A 101 3.85 -13.97 -3.41
CA ILE A 101 3.32 -13.69 -2.07
C ILE A 101 4.21 -12.68 -1.33
N ALA A 102 5.53 -12.86 -1.35
CA ALA A 102 6.45 -11.96 -0.67
C ALA A 102 6.34 -10.52 -1.21
N PHE A 103 6.30 -10.34 -2.53
CA PHE A 103 6.10 -9.02 -3.15
C PHE A 103 4.73 -8.42 -2.82
N GLY A 104 3.67 -9.23 -2.88
CA GLY A 104 2.32 -8.79 -2.52
C GLY A 104 2.23 -8.31 -1.07
N ILE A 105 2.83 -9.06 -0.14
CA ILE A 105 2.91 -8.70 1.29
C ILE A 105 3.73 -7.41 1.46
N LEU A 106 4.90 -7.30 0.83
CA LEU A 106 5.77 -6.14 0.99
C LEU A 106 5.12 -4.86 0.46
N ILE A 107 4.49 -4.92 -0.73
CA ILE A 107 3.74 -3.78 -1.29
C ILE A 107 2.53 -3.44 -0.42
N GLY A 108 1.80 -4.46 0.03
CA GLY A 108 0.62 -4.29 0.90
C GLY A 108 0.98 -3.62 2.22
N ILE A 109 2.02 -4.10 2.91
CA ILE A 109 2.52 -3.52 4.15
C ILE A 109 3.04 -2.10 3.91
N GLY A 110 3.82 -1.87 2.85
CA GLY A 110 4.34 -0.54 2.52
C GLY A 110 3.22 0.48 2.28
N LEU A 111 2.20 0.12 1.51
CA LEU A 111 1.02 0.96 1.30
C LEU A 111 0.23 1.18 2.58
N LEU A 112 0.04 0.14 3.40
CA LEU A 112 -0.68 0.24 4.65
C LEU A 112 0.02 1.18 5.63
N ILE A 113 1.35 1.07 5.78
CA ILE A 113 2.15 1.99 6.59
C ILE A 113 2.04 3.42 6.05
N ALA A 114 2.19 3.61 4.73
CA ALA A 114 2.07 4.93 4.12
C ALA A 114 0.68 5.56 4.37
N VAL A 115 -0.40 4.79 4.23
CA VAL A 115 -1.75 5.26 4.51
C VAL A 115 -1.93 5.60 5.99
N LEU A 116 -1.51 4.73 6.91
CA LEU A 116 -1.64 4.98 8.34
C LEU A 116 -0.87 6.22 8.79
N PHE A 117 0.34 6.41 8.27
CA PHE A 117 1.17 7.57 8.55
C PHE A 117 0.56 8.86 7.98
N THR A 118 0.16 8.84 6.71
CA THR A 118 -0.39 10.04 6.03
C THR A 118 -1.75 10.48 6.54
N THR A 119 -2.57 9.54 7.03
CA THR A 119 -3.90 9.84 7.58
C THR A 119 -3.89 10.25 9.04
N GLY A 120 -2.73 10.17 9.73
CA GLY A 120 -2.66 10.34 11.19
C GLY A 120 -3.32 9.19 11.96
N ALA A 121 -3.80 8.14 11.28
CA ALA A 121 -4.35 6.95 11.94
C ALA A 121 -3.28 6.22 12.76
N TRP A 122 -2.01 6.31 12.37
CA TRP A 122 -0.90 5.80 13.15
C TRP A 122 -0.83 6.45 14.53
N ASP A 123 -0.94 7.78 14.60
CA ASP A 123 -0.91 8.52 15.86
C ASP A 123 -2.14 8.20 16.71
N TYR A 124 -3.33 8.09 16.10
CA TYR A 124 -4.55 7.67 16.79
C TYR A 124 -4.46 6.25 17.36
N ILE A 125 -3.84 5.31 16.63
CA ILE A 125 -3.63 3.94 17.11
C ILE A 125 -2.62 3.93 18.25
N LEU A 126 -1.47 4.60 18.10
CA LEU A 126 -0.47 4.67 19.17
C LEU A 126 -1.03 5.35 20.42
N GLU A 127 -1.70 6.48 20.29
CA GLU A 127 -2.21 7.25 21.41
C GLU A 127 -3.33 6.51 22.15
N ASN A 128 -4.24 5.82 21.45
CA ASN A 128 -5.37 5.14 22.11
C ASN A 128 -5.08 3.68 22.51
N TRP A 129 -4.26 2.97 21.74
CA TRP A 129 -4.01 1.54 21.93
C TRP A 129 -2.66 1.24 22.59
N VAL A 130 -1.67 2.14 22.50
CA VAL A 130 -0.33 1.93 23.07
C VAL A 130 -0.07 2.84 24.28
N TYR A 131 -0.47 4.11 24.23
CA TYR A 131 -0.24 5.09 25.30
C TYR A 131 -1.52 5.44 26.10
N GLY A 132 -2.69 5.03 25.63
CA GLY A 132 -4.00 5.25 26.26
C GLY A 132 -4.44 4.08 27.14
N SER A 133 -5.73 4.03 27.51
CA SER A 133 -6.28 2.99 28.40
C SER A 133 -6.22 1.55 27.84
N GLY A 134 -5.99 1.38 26.53
CA GLY A 134 -5.68 0.08 25.90
C GLY A 134 -4.21 -0.32 25.93
N GLY A 135 -3.32 0.63 26.26
CA GLY A 135 -1.86 0.47 26.31
C GLY A 135 -1.42 -0.60 27.29
N ASP A 136 -2.05 -0.66 28.46
CA ASP A 136 -1.74 -1.68 29.48
C ASP A 136 -2.00 -3.09 28.95
N ILE A 137 -3.08 -3.30 28.20
CA ILE A 137 -3.41 -4.62 27.64
C ILE A 137 -2.45 -4.99 26.51
N PHE A 138 -2.16 -4.04 25.61
CA PHE A 138 -1.23 -4.27 24.50
C PHE A 138 0.20 -4.55 24.99
N ILE A 139 0.69 -3.73 25.93
CA ILE A 139 2.02 -3.90 26.55
C ILE A 139 2.08 -5.24 27.28
N ASN A 140 1.04 -5.62 28.02
CA ASN A 140 0.98 -6.91 28.70
C ASN A 140 1.01 -8.10 27.72
N ILE A 141 0.29 -8.02 26.59
CA ILE A 141 0.32 -9.07 25.55
C ILE A 141 1.71 -9.18 24.94
N VAL A 142 2.33 -8.05 24.58
CA VAL A 142 3.70 -8.03 24.04
C VAL A 142 4.69 -8.62 25.05
N PHE A 143 4.59 -8.24 26.33
CA PHE A 143 5.41 -8.81 27.40
C PHE A 143 5.20 -10.32 27.52
N PHE A 144 3.96 -10.79 27.46
CA PHE A 144 3.64 -12.21 27.54
C PHE A 144 4.22 -13.01 26.37
N VAL A 145 4.13 -12.46 25.15
CA VAL A 145 4.72 -13.06 23.95
C VAL A 145 6.25 -13.12 24.05
N VAL A 146 6.89 -12.05 24.55
CA VAL A 146 8.35 -12.03 24.76
C VAL A 146 8.77 -13.05 25.81
N ILE A 147 8.04 -13.17 26.92
CA ILE A 147 8.31 -14.16 27.96
C ILE A 147 8.13 -15.58 27.42
N ILE A 148 7.04 -15.87 26.72
CA ILE A 148 6.82 -17.19 26.09
C ILE A 148 7.92 -17.48 25.09
N GLY A 149 8.32 -16.50 24.27
CA GLY A 149 9.41 -16.64 23.30
C GLY A 149 10.75 -16.93 23.96
N ALA A 150 11.09 -16.21 25.04
CA ALA A 150 12.30 -16.44 25.82
C ALA A 150 12.30 -17.81 26.48
N VAL A 151 11.17 -18.22 27.08
CA VAL A 151 11.00 -19.53 27.71
C VAL A 151 11.12 -20.65 26.67
N ALA A 152 10.44 -20.54 25.54
CA ALA A 152 10.54 -21.51 24.45
C ALA A 152 11.97 -21.60 23.88
N ALA A 153 12.66 -20.47 23.74
CA ALA A 153 14.05 -20.44 23.29
C ALA A 153 15.01 -21.13 24.27
N VAL A 154 14.81 -20.97 25.58
CA VAL A 154 15.58 -21.68 26.61
C VAL A 154 15.29 -23.18 26.59
N PHE A 155 14.02 -23.59 26.51
CA PHE A 155 13.64 -25.00 26.49
C PHE A 155 14.09 -25.73 25.22
N TRP A 156 14.08 -25.07 24.06
CA TRP A 156 14.58 -25.66 22.82
C TRP A 156 16.09 -25.51 22.61
N GLY A 157 16.72 -24.51 23.25
CA GLY A 157 18.17 -24.31 23.23
C GLY A 157 18.96 -25.27 24.13
N GLY A 158 18.33 -25.86 25.16
CA GLY A 158 18.98 -26.75 26.13
C GLY A 158 19.15 -28.21 25.69
N GLY A 159 18.61 -28.63 24.54
CA GLY A 159 18.54 -30.04 24.12
C GLY A 159 19.66 -30.55 23.20
N LYS A 160 20.70 -29.75 22.90
CA LYS A 160 21.74 -30.08 21.90
C LYS A 160 23.17 -30.02 22.47
N GLY A 161 23.36 -30.52 23.68
CA GLY A 161 24.69 -30.59 24.28
C GLY A 161 24.80 -31.62 25.39
N ASP A 162 24.63 -32.91 25.07
CA ASP A 162 25.47 -33.99 25.62
C ASP A 162 25.10 -35.34 24.99
N LYS A 163 25.88 -35.71 23.97
CA LYS A 163 26.14 -37.10 23.61
C LYS A 163 27.64 -37.23 23.38
N LYS A 164 28.36 -37.59 24.45
CA LYS A 164 29.60 -38.35 24.38
C LYS A 164 29.32 -39.75 24.88
#